data_AF-A0A6A4ZYF0-F1
#
_entry.id   AF-A0A6A4ZYF0-F1
#
_cell.length_a   1.000
_cell.length_b   1.000
_cell.length_c   1.000
_cell.angle_alpha   90.00
_cell.angle_beta   90.00
_cell.angle_gamma   90.00
#
_symmetry.space_group_name_H-M   'P 1'
#
loop_
_entity.id
_entity.type
_entity.pdbx_description
1 polymer ?
#
loop_
_entity_poly.entity_id
_entity_poly.type
_entity_poly.pdbx_seq_one_letter_code
_entity_poly.pdbx_strand_id
1 'polypeptide(L)'
;MHQRKSAAATPPAAAAASEQSKHSKPFTYDFGGPIGSFIIMCILPVVVVFLFAGCNASYCIDNRFDFGELYIQVTTTLSWSDLVDAKAIAVVFGWFGLQVLLERLVPGEFHNGVVLPTKDRLVYKVNGHTCFWLSMAIVAIGHLQGVAPLTYAYDHYLHLAVGAILL
;
A
#
# COMPACT_ATOMS: atom_id res chain seq x y z
N MET A 1 13.60 3.95 -73.38
CA MET A 1 13.54 3.72 -71.92
C MET A 1 13.14 5.05 -71.27
N HIS A 2 12.17 5.00 -70.37
CA HIS A 2 11.42 6.16 -69.85
C HIS A 2 12.29 7.17 -69.07
N GLN A 3 11.99 8.46 -69.28
CA GLN A 3 12.46 9.64 -68.55
C GLN A 3 11.58 9.92 -67.32
N ARG A 4 12.17 10.32 -66.18
CA ARG A 4 11.71 11.33 -65.19
C ARG A 4 12.67 11.36 -63.99
N LYS A 5 13.53 12.38 -63.87
CA LYS A 5 13.37 13.65 -63.10
C LYS A 5 13.20 13.49 -61.58
N SER A 6 14.30 13.78 -60.87
CA SER A 6 14.49 14.76 -59.78
C SER A 6 13.53 14.82 -58.60
N ALA A 7 14.07 14.73 -57.37
CA ALA A 7 13.77 15.66 -56.27
C ALA A 7 14.82 15.55 -55.15
N ALA A 8 15.38 16.70 -54.78
CA ALA A 8 16.19 16.91 -53.58
C ALA A 8 15.30 17.10 -52.34
N ALA A 9 15.79 16.75 -51.14
CA ALA A 9 15.36 17.36 -49.87
C ALA A 9 16.36 17.08 -48.72
N THR A 10 17.18 18.10 -48.43
CA THR A 10 17.62 18.68 -47.15
C THR A 10 17.35 17.94 -45.81
N PRO A 11 18.33 17.82 -44.90
CA PRO A 11 18.13 17.48 -43.48
C PRO A 11 17.98 18.75 -42.59
N PRO A 12 17.79 18.58 -41.27
CA PRO A 12 16.57 18.79 -40.48
C PRO A 12 16.37 20.25 -39.98
N ALA A 13 15.13 20.61 -39.62
CA ALA A 13 14.88 21.81 -38.83
C ALA A 13 13.68 21.61 -37.90
N ALA A 14 13.90 21.96 -36.63
CA ALA A 14 12.94 21.95 -35.55
C ALA A 14 11.64 22.70 -35.91
N ALA A 15 10.49 22.05 -35.76
CA ALA A 15 9.19 22.69 -35.50
C ALA A 15 8.09 21.61 -35.39
N ALA A 16 8.00 20.97 -34.24
CA ALA A 16 6.74 20.45 -33.72
C ALA A 16 6.86 20.28 -32.20
N ALA A 17 7.21 21.38 -31.52
CA ALA A 17 6.70 21.54 -30.16
C ALA A 17 5.18 21.56 -30.31
N SER A 18 4.53 20.43 -30.03
CA SER A 18 3.09 20.40 -29.96
C SER A 18 2.68 21.27 -28.78
N GLU A 19 2.15 22.45 -29.10
CA GLU A 19 1.28 23.20 -28.22
C GLU A 19 0.07 22.31 -27.87
N GLN A 20 0.21 21.45 -26.87
CA GLN A 20 -0.95 20.87 -26.21
C GLN A 20 -1.52 21.97 -25.32
N SER A 21 -2.60 22.58 -25.81
CA SER A 21 -3.41 23.51 -25.05
C SER A 21 -3.79 22.89 -23.72
N LYS A 22 -3.20 23.46 -22.67
CA LYS A 22 -3.28 23.02 -21.28
C LYS A 22 -4.65 23.42 -20.73
N HIS A 23 -5.73 22.79 -21.20
CA HIS A 23 -6.99 22.86 -20.47
C HIS A 23 -6.92 21.88 -19.29
N SER A 24 -6.12 22.25 -18.28
CA SER A 24 -6.15 21.55 -17.00
C SER A 24 -7.53 21.82 -16.40
N LYS A 25 -8.38 20.79 -16.35
CA LYS A 25 -9.51 20.83 -15.43
C LYS A 25 -8.94 21.22 -14.04
N PRO A 26 -9.59 22.15 -13.31
CA PRO A 26 -9.12 22.50 -11.98
C PRO A 26 -8.97 21.20 -11.17
N PHE A 27 -7.86 21.07 -10.44
CA PHE A 27 -7.65 19.92 -9.56
C PHE A 27 -8.77 19.90 -8.53
N THR A 28 -9.68 18.95 -8.66
CA THR A 28 -10.76 18.76 -7.70
C THR A 28 -10.16 18.08 -6.48
N TYR A 29 -10.26 18.74 -5.34
CA TYR A 29 -9.89 18.14 -4.08
C TYR A 29 -10.96 17.13 -3.67
N ASP A 30 -10.54 15.88 -3.52
CA ASP A 30 -11.33 14.87 -2.84
C ASP A 30 -11.19 15.02 -1.30
N PHE A 31 -12.11 14.44 -0.55
CA PHE A 31 -12.06 14.35 0.93
C PHE A 31 -11.88 15.68 1.67
N GLY A 32 -12.59 16.73 1.23
CA GLY A 32 -12.54 18.04 1.90
C GLY A 32 -11.20 18.77 1.76
N GLY A 33 -10.37 18.36 0.81
CA GLY A 33 -9.09 18.98 0.52
C GLY A 33 -8.02 18.72 1.59
N PRO A 34 -7.01 19.61 1.69
CA PRO A 34 -5.85 19.37 2.55
C PRO A 34 -6.20 19.18 4.02
N ILE A 35 -7.19 19.93 4.53
CA ILE A 35 -7.63 19.85 5.94
C ILE A 35 -8.32 18.51 6.21
N GLY A 36 -9.26 18.09 5.34
CA GLY A 36 -9.95 16.82 5.51
C GLY A 36 -9.01 15.62 5.39
N SER A 37 -8.04 15.69 4.47
CA SER A 37 -6.99 14.67 4.31
C SER A 37 -6.10 14.56 5.55
N PHE A 38 -5.67 15.69 6.12
CA PHE A 38 -4.91 15.71 7.37
C PHE A 38 -5.69 15.08 8.53
N ILE A 39 -6.97 15.44 8.68
CA ILE A 39 -7.85 14.87 9.72
C ILE A 39 -7.95 13.35 9.56
N ILE A 40 -8.21 12.86 8.34
CA ILE A 40 -8.34 11.43 8.05
C ILE A 40 -7.03 10.68 8.33
N MET A 41 -5.88 11.26 7.93
CA MET A 41 -4.55 10.69 8.19
C MET A 41 -4.27 10.52 9.69
N CYS A 42 -4.74 11.44 10.54
CA CYS A 42 -4.61 11.31 11.99
C CYS A 42 -5.67 10.38 12.63
N ILE A 43 -6.91 10.40 12.15
CA ILE A 43 -8.01 9.63 12.74
C ILE A 43 -7.91 8.14 12.41
N LEU A 44 -7.53 7.75 11.19
CA LEU A 44 -7.49 6.35 10.77
C LEU A 44 -6.60 5.46 11.68
N PRO A 45 -5.35 5.84 12.01
CA PRO A 45 -4.53 5.10 12.97
C PRO A 45 -5.18 4.97 14.35
N VAL A 46 -5.80 6.06 14.84
CA VAL A 46 -6.51 6.06 16.12
C VAL A 46 -7.69 5.09 16.09
N VAL A 47 -8.43 5.02 14.99
CA VAL A 47 -9.54 4.06 14.81
C VAL A 47 -9.03 2.62 14.83
N VAL A 48 -7.91 2.32 14.18
CA VAL A 48 -7.34 0.96 14.19
C VAL A 48 -6.98 0.53 15.62
N VAL A 49 -6.27 1.39 16.37
CA VAL A 49 -5.90 1.12 17.77
C VAL A 49 -7.15 1.04 18.65
N PHE A 50 -8.13 1.92 18.42
CA PHE A 50 -9.41 1.90 19.14
C PHE A 50 -10.18 0.60 18.92
N LEU A 51 -10.25 0.08 17.70
CA LEU A 51 -10.93 -1.18 17.41
C LEU A 51 -10.25 -2.36 18.11
N PHE A 52 -8.91 -2.36 18.21
CA PHE A 52 -8.18 -3.36 18.99
C PHE A 52 -8.45 -3.22 20.49
N ALA A 53 -8.38 -2.01 21.04
CA ALA A 53 -8.65 -1.77 22.46
C ALA A 53 -10.11 -2.08 22.83
N GLY A 54 -11.05 -1.83 21.91
CA GLY A 54 -12.47 -2.08 22.08
C GLY A 54 -12.86 -3.56 21.98
N CYS A 55 -12.00 -4.44 21.46
CA CYS A 55 -12.22 -5.88 21.52
C CYS A 55 -10.90 -6.65 21.50
N ASN A 56 -10.51 -7.14 22.66
CA ASN A 56 -9.31 -7.92 22.91
C ASN A 56 -9.63 -9.13 23.82
N ALA A 57 -8.60 -9.86 24.25
CA ALA A 57 -8.75 -11.06 25.06
C ALA A 57 -9.39 -10.83 26.45
N SER A 58 -9.31 -9.62 26.99
CA SER A 58 -9.79 -9.27 28.33
C SER A 58 -11.11 -8.50 28.32
N TYR A 59 -11.41 -7.76 27.25
CA TYR A 59 -12.60 -6.92 27.15
C TYR A 59 -13.10 -6.84 25.71
N CYS A 60 -14.41 -6.81 25.52
CA CYS A 60 -15.02 -6.49 24.24
C CYS A 60 -16.27 -5.63 24.45
N ILE A 61 -16.43 -4.59 23.63
CA ILE A 61 -17.59 -3.69 23.67
C ILE A 61 -18.86 -4.51 23.41
N ASP A 62 -19.81 -4.45 24.34
CA ASP A 62 -21.14 -5.02 24.21
C ASP A 62 -22.17 -3.91 23.85
N ASN A 63 -23.37 -4.31 23.46
CA ASN A 63 -24.50 -3.45 23.05
C ASN A 63 -24.96 -2.45 24.13
N ARG A 64 -24.40 -2.54 25.34
CA ARG A 64 -24.67 -1.62 26.45
C ARG A 64 -23.90 -0.29 26.31
N PHE A 65 -22.92 -0.21 25.40
CA PHE A 65 -22.14 1.00 25.09
C PHE A 65 -21.76 1.82 26.34
N ASP A 66 -21.11 1.16 27.31
CA ASP A 66 -20.62 1.84 28.51
C ASP A 66 -19.34 2.62 28.19
N PHE A 67 -19.50 3.94 28.01
CA PHE A 67 -18.39 4.85 27.72
C PHE A 67 -17.39 4.98 28.86
N GLY A 68 -17.79 4.70 30.11
CA GLY A 68 -16.89 4.75 31.27
C GLY A 68 -15.88 3.61 31.24
N GLU A 69 -16.36 2.39 31.03
CA GLU A 69 -15.52 1.20 30.85
C GLU A 69 -14.60 1.35 29.64
N LEU A 70 -15.13 1.83 28.51
CA LEU A 70 -14.34 2.07 27.30
C LEU A 70 -13.22 3.10 27.52
N TYR A 71 -13.50 4.18 28.24
CA TYR A 71 -12.50 5.21 28.56
C TYR A 71 -11.39 4.64 29.45
N ILE A 72 -11.74 3.85 30.48
CA ILE A 72 -10.75 3.21 31.35
C ILE A 72 -9.90 2.24 30.54
N GLN A 73 -10.51 1.36 29.75
CA GLN A 73 -9.79 0.39 28.92
C GLN A 73 -8.78 1.10 28.00
N VAL A 74 -9.21 2.11 27.25
CA VAL A 74 -8.32 2.83 26.33
C VAL A 74 -7.20 3.58 27.06
N THR A 75 -7.45 4.15 28.24
CA THR A 75 -6.49 5.02 28.92
C THR A 75 -5.56 4.31 29.90
N THR A 76 -5.97 3.17 30.47
CA THR A 76 -5.19 2.48 31.50
C THR A 76 -4.54 1.18 31.02
N THR A 77 -5.03 0.58 29.93
CA THR A 77 -4.53 -0.74 29.48
C THR A 77 -3.53 -0.67 28.34
N LEU A 78 -3.43 0.46 27.62
CA LEU A 78 -2.43 0.66 26.57
C LEU A 78 -1.27 1.51 27.09
N SER A 79 -0.12 0.88 27.31
CA SER A 79 1.14 1.58 27.51
C SER A 79 1.92 1.69 26.19
N TRP A 80 2.91 2.59 26.14
CA TRP A 80 3.79 2.73 24.98
C TRP A 80 4.53 1.43 24.62
N SER A 81 4.87 0.62 25.62
CA SER A 81 5.50 -0.70 25.42
C SER A 81 4.57 -1.73 24.78
N ASP A 82 3.25 -1.57 24.90
CA ASP A 82 2.27 -2.46 24.27
C ASP A 82 1.97 -2.07 22.82
N LEU A 83 2.31 -0.82 22.45
CA LEU A 83 2.11 -0.29 21.09
C LEU A 83 3.34 -0.54 20.22
N VAL A 84 4.54 -0.36 20.76
CA VAL A 84 5.78 -0.31 19.99
C VAL A 84 6.69 -1.47 20.35
N ASP A 85 6.82 -2.43 19.42
CA ASP A 85 7.83 -3.48 19.48
C ASP A 85 8.69 -3.44 18.22
N ALA A 86 10.00 -3.22 18.40
CA ALA A 86 10.94 -3.06 17.30
C ALA A 86 11.04 -4.32 16.42
N LYS A 87 10.88 -5.51 17.02
CA LYS A 87 10.94 -6.78 16.26
C LYS A 87 9.73 -6.92 15.36
N ALA A 88 8.52 -6.71 15.88
CA ALA A 88 7.29 -6.75 15.10
C ALA A 88 7.29 -5.71 13.97
N ILE A 89 7.77 -4.48 14.25
CA ILE A 89 7.95 -3.46 13.20
C ILE A 89 8.92 -3.97 12.13
N ALA A 90 10.08 -4.49 12.51
CA ALA A 90 11.04 -5.06 11.56
C ALA A 90 10.45 -6.23 10.74
N VAL A 91 9.57 -7.04 11.33
CA VAL A 91 8.84 -8.12 10.64
C VAL A 91 7.94 -7.55 9.55
N VAL A 92 7.19 -6.47 9.81
CA VAL A 92 6.35 -5.81 8.80
C VAL A 92 7.18 -5.26 7.65
N PHE A 93 8.27 -4.54 7.94
CA PHE A 93 9.17 -4.01 6.91
C PHE A 93 9.85 -5.14 6.12
N GLY A 94 10.27 -6.21 6.79
CA GLY A 94 10.84 -7.39 6.15
C GLY A 94 9.84 -8.11 5.25
N TRP A 95 8.59 -8.25 5.69
CA TRP A 95 7.50 -8.81 4.90
C TRP A 95 7.19 -7.95 3.67
N PHE A 96 7.08 -6.63 3.83
CA PHE A 96 6.89 -5.72 2.71
C PHE A 96 8.07 -5.79 1.72
N GLY A 97 9.30 -5.81 2.23
CA GLY A 97 10.51 -6.01 1.44
C GLY A 97 10.48 -7.31 0.65
N LEU A 98 10.04 -8.42 1.26
CA LEU A 98 9.83 -9.69 0.57
C LEU A 98 8.82 -9.55 -0.57
N GLN A 99 7.68 -8.88 -0.35
CA GLN A 99 6.68 -8.66 -1.41
C GLN A 99 7.25 -7.84 -2.57
N VAL A 100 8.04 -6.81 -2.28
CA VAL A 100 8.74 -6.01 -3.31
C VAL A 100 9.76 -6.87 -4.07
N LEU A 101 10.54 -7.71 -3.38
CA LEU A 101 11.49 -8.61 -4.02
C LEU A 101 10.80 -9.62 -4.92
N LEU A 102 9.71 -10.23 -4.46
CA LEU A 102 8.92 -11.15 -5.29
C LEU A 102 8.34 -10.43 -6.51
N GLU A 103 7.75 -9.24 -6.31
CA GLU A 103 7.21 -8.46 -7.42
C GLU A 103 8.32 -8.14 -8.44
N ARG A 104 9.53 -7.77 -8.03
CA ARG A 104 10.63 -7.43 -8.96
C ARG A 104 11.26 -8.66 -9.63
N LEU A 105 11.56 -9.70 -8.88
CA LEU A 105 12.40 -10.83 -9.33
C LEU A 105 11.60 -11.94 -9.99
N VAL A 106 10.35 -12.18 -9.57
CA VAL A 106 9.54 -13.25 -10.14
C VAL A 106 9.08 -12.85 -11.55
N PRO A 107 9.31 -13.69 -12.57
CA PRO A 107 8.80 -13.45 -13.92
C PRO A 107 7.28 -13.30 -13.96
N GLY A 108 6.78 -12.47 -14.86
CA GLY A 108 5.36 -12.20 -15.00
C GLY A 108 5.04 -11.64 -16.37
N GLU A 109 3.76 -11.69 -16.72
CA GLU A 109 3.28 -11.11 -17.98
C GLU A 109 3.14 -9.60 -17.86
N PHE A 110 3.38 -8.88 -18.94
CA PHE A 110 3.20 -7.44 -18.99
C PHE A 110 1.89 -7.09 -19.69
N HIS A 111 1.06 -6.29 -19.01
CA HIS A 111 -0.26 -5.89 -19.49
C HIS A 111 -0.39 -4.37 -19.51
N ASN A 112 -1.13 -3.86 -20.49
CA ASN A 112 -1.42 -2.43 -20.59
C ASN A 112 -2.58 -2.06 -19.65
N GLY A 113 -2.37 -1.03 -18.84
CA GLY A 113 -3.40 -0.42 -17.99
C GLY A 113 -4.45 0.35 -18.78
N VAL A 114 -5.34 1.02 -18.06
CA VAL A 114 -6.38 1.89 -18.62
C VAL A 114 -5.76 3.07 -19.38
N VAL A 115 -6.53 3.66 -20.31
CA VAL A 115 -6.10 4.86 -21.04
C VAL A 115 -6.11 6.05 -20.09
N LEU A 116 -4.97 6.72 -19.93
CA LEU A 116 -4.88 7.93 -19.13
C LEU A 116 -5.53 9.13 -19.86
N PRO A 117 -5.85 10.23 -19.16
CA PRO A 117 -6.30 11.47 -19.81
C PRO A 117 -5.32 11.99 -20.88
N THR A 118 -4.02 11.69 -20.74
CA THR A 118 -2.97 12.01 -21.72
C THR A 118 -3.03 11.13 -22.99
N LYS A 119 -3.93 10.14 -23.03
CA LYS A 119 -4.05 9.09 -24.05
C LYS A 119 -2.97 7.99 -24.02
N ASP A 120 -2.05 8.06 -23.07
CA ASP A 120 -1.05 7.01 -22.87
C ASP A 120 -1.59 5.82 -22.07
N ARG A 121 -0.82 4.73 -22.03
CA ARG A 121 -1.08 3.56 -21.17
C ARG A 121 0.18 3.20 -20.38
N LEU A 122 0.01 2.92 -19.10
CA LEU A 122 1.08 2.39 -18.26
C LEU A 122 1.13 0.86 -18.42
N VAL A 123 2.34 0.32 -18.54
CA VAL A 123 2.58 -1.12 -18.64
C VAL A 123 2.90 -1.67 -17.26
N TYR A 124 2.17 -2.69 -16.83
CA TYR A 124 2.32 -3.31 -15.51
C TYR A 124 2.72 -4.77 -15.63
N LYS A 125 3.63 -5.22 -14.78
CA LYS A 125 3.92 -6.64 -14.62
C LYS A 125 2.85 -7.27 -13.72
N VAL A 126 2.21 -8.33 -14.20
CA VAL A 126 1.16 -9.06 -13.50
C VAL A 126 1.69 -10.45 -13.13
N ASN A 127 2.18 -10.59 -11.90
CA ASN A 127 2.68 -11.84 -11.34
C ASN A 127 2.06 -12.19 -9.97
N GLY A 128 0.94 -11.54 -9.61
CA GLY A 128 0.33 -11.63 -8.28
C GLY A 128 -0.01 -13.06 -7.85
N HIS A 129 -0.54 -13.89 -8.76
CA HIS A 129 -0.89 -15.28 -8.45
C HIS A 129 0.35 -16.12 -8.10
N THR A 130 1.43 -15.99 -8.87
CA THR A 130 2.70 -16.68 -8.61
C THR A 130 3.33 -16.19 -7.30
N CYS A 131 3.38 -14.87 -7.08
CA CYS A 131 3.94 -14.29 -5.86
C CYS A 131 3.15 -14.66 -4.60
N PHE A 132 1.82 -14.79 -4.72
CA PHE A 132 0.97 -15.26 -3.63
C PHE A 132 1.34 -16.69 -3.21
N TRP A 133 1.41 -17.63 -4.16
CA TRP A 133 1.77 -19.02 -3.84
C TRP A 133 3.19 -19.16 -3.31
N LEU A 134 4.14 -18.38 -3.84
CA LEU A 134 5.51 -18.32 -3.30
C LEU A 134 5.53 -17.79 -1.86
N SER A 135 4.79 -16.72 -1.58
CA SER A 135 4.68 -16.17 -0.22
C SER A 135 4.09 -17.20 0.74
N MET A 136 3.02 -17.89 0.34
CA MET A 136 2.40 -18.95 1.13
C MET A 136 3.37 -20.11 1.39
N ALA A 137 4.13 -20.53 0.38
CA ALA A 137 5.13 -21.59 0.54
C ALA A 137 6.24 -21.18 1.51
N ILE A 138 6.76 -19.95 1.40
CA ILE A 138 7.79 -19.41 2.31
C ILE A 138 7.28 -19.39 3.75
N VAL A 139 6.07 -18.90 3.99
CA VAL A 139 5.47 -18.87 5.33
C VAL A 139 5.23 -20.28 5.86
N ALA A 140 4.71 -21.19 5.05
CA ALA A 140 4.49 -22.58 5.45
C ALA A 140 5.79 -23.29 5.83
N ILE A 141 6.85 -23.13 5.03
CA ILE A 141 8.17 -23.68 5.34
C ILE A 141 8.72 -23.06 6.63
N GLY A 142 8.64 -21.74 6.78
CA GLY A 142 9.09 -21.03 7.98
C GLY A 142 8.36 -21.49 9.25
N HIS A 143 7.06 -21.78 9.15
CA HIS A 143 6.27 -22.35 10.23
C HIS A 143 6.71 -23.78 10.58
N LEU A 144 6.86 -24.65 9.57
CA LEU A 144 7.29 -26.04 9.76
C LEU A 144 8.70 -26.15 10.35
N GLN A 145 9.58 -25.18 10.06
CA GLN A 145 10.92 -25.09 10.63
C GLN A 145 10.97 -24.43 12.01
N GLY A 146 9.84 -23.94 12.53
CA GLY A 146 9.76 -23.24 13.81
C GLY A 146 10.39 -21.84 13.84
N VAL A 147 10.79 -21.30 12.68
CA VAL A 147 11.44 -19.98 12.58
C VAL A 147 10.40 -18.85 12.52
N ALA A 148 9.25 -19.10 11.89
CA ALA A 148 8.16 -18.13 11.74
C ALA A 148 6.83 -18.78 12.15
N PRO A 149 6.53 -18.90 13.46
CA PRO A 149 5.28 -19.49 13.91
C PRO A 149 4.09 -18.61 13.50
N LEU A 150 3.05 -19.22 12.91
CA LEU A 150 1.85 -18.48 12.49
C LEU A 150 1.14 -17.77 13.65
N THR A 151 1.27 -18.29 14.87
CA THR A 151 0.72 -17.65 16.08
C THR A 151 1.34 -16.28 16.35
N TYR A 152 2.57 -16.01 15.88
CA TYR A 152 3.23 -14.71 16.05
C TYR A 152 2.37 -13.54 15.55
N ALA A 153 1.64 -13.74 14.44
CA ALA A 153 0.75 -12.72 13.90
C ALA A 153 -0.41 -12.38 14.84
N TYR A 154 -0.90 -13.37 15.60
CA TYR A 154 -1.93 -13.18 16.60
C TYR A 154 -1.35 -12.57 17.88
N ASP A 155 -0.25 -13.14 18.38
CA ASP A 155 0.40 -12.73 19.64
C ASP A 155 0.94 -11.29 19.59
N HIS A 156 1.36 -10.84 18.40
CA HIS A 156 1.89 -9.49 18.17
C HIS A 156 0.99 -8.62 17.30
N TYR A 157 -0.31 -8.92 17.21
CA TYR A 157 -1.24 -8.23 16.31
C TYR A 157 -1.17 -6.70 16.40
N LEU A 158 -1.27 -6.14 17.61
CA LEU A 158 -1.22 -4.69 17.82
C LEU A 158 0.11 -4.08 17.37
N HIS A 159 1.23 -4.72 17.72
CA HIS A 159 2.56 -4.27 17.30
C HIS A 159 2.75 -4.31 15.78
N LEU A 160 2.21 -5.33 15.11
CA LEU A 160 2.23 -5.44 13.65
C LEU A 160 1.34 -4.37 13.01
N ALA A 161 0.18 -4.07 13.58
CA ALA A 161 -0.69 -2.99 13.11
C ALA A 161 0.01 -1.61 13.24
N VAL A 162 0.68 -1.35 14.36
CA VAL A 162 1.50 -0.14 14.54
C VAL A 162 2.66 -0.11 13.55
N GLY A 163 3.34 -1.23 13.31
CA GLY A 163 4.36 -1.33 12.27
C GLY A 163 3.85 -1.02 10.88
N ALA A 164 2.62 -1.44 10.54
CA ALA A 164 1.97 -1.13 9.28
C ALA A 164 1.51 0.33 9.17
N ILE A 165 1.17 0.98 10.29
CA ILE A 165 0.87 2.43 10.34
C ILE A 165 2.14 3.26 10.08
N LEU A 166 3.31 2.75 10.47
CA LEU A 166 4.61 3.42 10.29
C LEU A 166 5.23 3.21 8.90
N LEU A 167 4.82 2.16 8.18
CA LEU A 167 5.29 1.81 6.83
C LEU A 167 4.69 2.73 5.77
#